data_AF-A0A960X0A2-F1
#
_entry.id   AF-A0A960X0A2-F1
#
_cell.length_a   1.000
_cell.length_b   1.000
_cell.length_c   1.000
_cell.angle_alpha   90.00
_cell.angle_beta   90.00
_cell.angle_gamma   90.00
#
_symmetry.space_group_name_H-M   'P 1'
#
loop_
_entity.id
_entity.type
_entity.pdbx_description
1 polymer ?
#
loop_
_entity_poly.entity_id
_entity_poly.type
_entity_poly.pdbx_seq_one_letter_code
_entity_poly.pdbx_strand_id
1 'polypeptide(L)' 'MSPRIFIIATIALSSVSHAADDTAFFENRVRPLLIERCFECHSQEKKIKGGLALDSRPGWQ' A
#
# COMPACT_ATOMS: atom_id res chain seq x y z
N MET A 1 25.96 -28.35 -15.40
CA MET A 1 24.98 -27.84 -14.43
C MET A 1 25.73 -27.47 -13.16
N SER A 2 26.03 -26.18 -12.94
CA SER A 2 26.91 -25.75 -11.84
C SER A 2 26.14 -25.68 -10.51
N PRO A 3 26.61 -26.32 -9.42
CA PRO A 3 25.92 -26.38 -8.14
C PRO A 3 25.75 -25.01 -7.45
N ARG A 4 26.44 -23.98 -7.96
CA ARG A 4 26.34 -22.60 -7.49
C ARG A 4 25.01 -21.91 -7.86
N ILE A 5 24.35 -22.36 -8.92
CA ILE A 5 23.09 -21.76 -9.39
C ILE A 5 21.91 -22.16 -8.49
N PHE A 6 21.99 -23.34 -7.86
CA PHE A 6 20.91 -23.88 -7.03
C PHE A 6 20.74 -23.17 -5.67
N ILE A 7 21.80 -22.52 -5.15
CA ILE A 7 21.79 -21.88 -3.84
C ILE A 7 21.08 -20.51 -3.85
N ILE A 8 21.05 -19.82 -5.00
CA ILE A 8 20.46 -18.48 -5.11
C ILE A 8 18.91 -18.53 -5.20
N ALA A 9 18.36 -19.64 -5.72
CA ALA A 9 16.92 -19.76 -5.98
C ALA A 9 16.06 -19.95 -4.72
N THR A 10 16.62 -20.39 -3.59
CA THR A 10 15.84 -20.72 -2.38
C THR A 10 15.59 -19.53 -1.45
N ILE A 11 16.34 -18.42 -1.57
CA ILE A 11 16.21 -17.28 -0.64
C ILE A 11 15.08 -16.31 -1.06
N ALA A 12 14.62 -16.35 -2.31
CA ALA A 12 13.69 -15.36 -2.85
C ALA A 12 12.19 -15.63 -2.55
N LEU A 13 11.83 -16.79 -1.99
CA LEU A 13 10.42 -17.20 -1.91
C LEU A 13 9.69 -16.77 -0.64
N SER A 14 10.39 -16.28 0.39
CA SER A 14 9.81 -16.04 1.72
C SER A 14 9.07 -14.71 1.88
N SER A 15 9.15 -13.78 0.93
CA SER A 15 8.71 -12.38 1.13
C SER A 15 7.30 -12.06 0.61
N VAL A 16 6.65 -12.97 -0.13
CA VAL A 16 5.35 -12.69 -0.78
C VAL A 16 4.16 -12.81 0.18
N SER A 17 4.29 -13.55 1.28
CA SER A 17 3.15 -13.88 2.14
C SER A 17 2.65 -12.75 3.04
N HIS A 18 3.49 -11.77 3.41
CA HIS A 18 3.10 -10.67 4.31
C HIS A 18 2.34 -9.53 3.60
N ALA A 19 2.75 -9.17 2.37
CA ALA A 19 2.21 -8.00 1.67
C ALA A 19 0.72 -8.14 1.29
N ALA A 20 0.25 -9.37 1.06
CA ALA A 20 -1.15 -9.63 0.75
C ALA A 20 -2.07 -9.38 1.96
N ASP A 21 -1.62 -9.73 3.17
CA ASP A 21 -2.38 -9.53 4.40
C ASP A 21 -2.47 -8.04 4.77
N ASP A 22 -1.37 -7.30 4.64
CA ASP A 22 -1.32 -5.86 4.90
C ASP A 22 -2.25 -5.07 3.96
N THR A 23 -2.30 -5.47 2.68
CA THR A 23 -3.20 -4.84 1.70
C THR A 23 -4.66 -5.11 2.05
N ALA A 24 -5.01 -6.36 2.37
CA ALA A 24 -6.37 -6.72 2.77
C ALA A 24 -6.79 -5.99 4.06
N PHE A 25 -5.88 -5.84 5.02
CA PHE A 25 -6.13 -5.06 6.23
C PHE A 25 -6.39 -3.59 5.90
N PHE A 26 -5.54 -2.96 5.09
CA PHE A 26 -5.71 -1.57 4.70
C PHE A 26 -7.06 -1.34 4.00
N GLU A 27 -7.37 -2.16 3.00
CA GLU A 27 -8.61 -2.05 2.22
C GLU A 27 -9.87 -2.25 3.08
N ASN A 28 -9.85 -3.22 3.99
CA ASN A 28 -11.03 -3.56 4.78
C ASN A 28 -11.18 -2.74 6.07
N ARG A 29 -10.08 -2.20 6.62
CA ARG A 29 -10.08 -1.56 7.95
C ARG A 29 -9.73 -0.08 7.90
N VAL A 30 -8.79 0.33 7.06
CA VAL A 30 -8.27 1.70 7.02
C VAL A 30 -8.98 2.55 5.97
N ARG A 31 -9.07 2.07 4.73
CA ARG A 31 -9.70 2.81 3.62
C ARG A 31 -11.13 3.28 3.93
N PRO A 32 -12.02 2.47 4.54
CA PRO A 32 -13.38 2.92 4.83
C PRO A 32 -13.41 4.14 5.77
N LEU A 33 -12.51 4.17 6.76
CA LEU A 33 -12.39 5.31 7.67
C LEU A 33 -11.91 6.57 6.97
N LEU A 34 -10.95 6.44 6.05
CA LEU A 34 -10.47 7.57 5.24
C LEU A 34 -11.57 8.13 4.34
N ILE A 35 -12.35 7.26 3.70
CA ILE A 35 -13.50 7.67 2.86
C ILE A 35 -14.51 8.45 3.69
N GLU A 36 -14.86 7.92 4.87
CA GLU A 36 -15.93 8.47 5.69
C GLU A 36 -15.52 9.76 6.42
N ARG A 37 -14.25 9.87 6.83
CA ARG A 37 -13.82 10.93 7.76
C ARG A 37 -12.81 11.92 7.19
N CYS A 38 -12.15 11.60 6.08
CA CYS A 38 -11.03 12.40 5.57
C CYS A 38 -11.23 12.87 4.13
N PHE A 39 -11.71 11.98 3.24
CA PHE A 39 -11.76 12.26 1.80
C PHE A 39 -12.71 13.38 1.41
N GLU A 40 -13.70 13.75 2.24
CA GLU A 40 -14.52 14.93 1.96
C GLU A 40 -13.68 16.21 1.77
N CYS A 41 -12.56 16.32 2.49
CA CYS A 41 -11.69 17.50 2.48
C CYS A 41 -10.26 17.25 1.97
N HIS A 42 -9.82 16.00 1.83
CA HIS A 42 -8.44 15.64 1.50
C HIS A 42 -8.36 14.56 0.40
N SER A 43 -9.12 14.72 -0.67
CA SER A 43 -9.15 13.81 -1.83
C SER A 43 -9.11 14.60 -3.14
N GLN A 44 -8.37 14.09 -4.12
CA GLN A 44 -8.33 14.64 -5.48
C GLN A 44 -9.70 14.55 -6.16
N GLU A 45 -10.51 13.55 -5.84
CA GLU A 45 -11.84 13.37 -6.42
C GLU A 45 -12.91 14.29 -5.80
N LYS A 46 -12.61 14.88 -4.63
CA LYS A 46 -13.52 15.77 -3.92
C LYS A 46 -12.93 17.17 -3.76
N LYS A 47 -12.20 17.40 -2.67
CA LYS A 47 -11.62 18.69 -2.30
C LYS A 47 -10.22 18.46 -1.73
N ILE A 48 -9.33 19.43 -1.96
CA ILE A 48 -7.99 19.46 -1.36
C ILE A 48 -7.89 20.68 -0.46
N LYS A 49 -8.12 20.50 0.84
CA LYS A 49 -7.88 21.52 1.86
C LYS A 49 -6.44 21.45 2.36
N GLY A 50 -5.84 22.60 2.61
CA GLY A 50 -4.50 22.70 3.18
C GLY A 50 -3.38 22.09 2.31
N GLY A 51 -3.63 21.87 1.02
CA GLY A 51 -2.66 21.26 0.11
C GLY A 51 -2.42 19.76 0.33
N LEU A 52 -3.25 19.07 1.11
CA LEU A 52 -3.08 17.65 1.45
C LEU A 52 -4.07 16.76 0.69
N ALA A 53 -3.54 15.73 0.00
CA ALA A 53 -4.31 14.74 -0.75
C ALA A 53 -3.94 13.31 -0.35
N LEU A 54 -4.77 12.68 0.49
CA LEU A 54 -4.51 11.38 1.12
C LEU A 54 -4.75 10.17 0.20
N ASP A 55 -5.43 10.39 -0.93
CA ASP A 55 -5.71 9.40 -1.97
C ASP A 55 -4.70 9.43 -3.12
N SER A 56 -3.63 10.20 -2.97
CA SER A 56 -2.61 10.41 -3.99
C SER A 56 -1.24 10.06 -3.44
N ARG A 57 -0.39 9.42 -4.26
CA ARG A 57 0.98 9.10 -3.83
C ARG A 57 1.82 10.35 -3.49
N PRO A 58 1.71 11.49 -4.21
CA PRO A 58 2.41 12.72 -3.83
C PRO A 58 2.06 13.25 -2.44
N GLY A 59 0.85 13.00 -1.92
CA GLY A 59 0.46 13.42 -0.57
C GLY A 59 1.18 12.68 0.57
N TRP A 60 2.00 11.68 0.24
CA TRP A 60 2.74 10.83 1.19
C TRP A 60 4.26 10.85 0.95
N GLN A 61 4.75 11.69 0.06
CA GLN A 61 6.18 11.91 -0.22
C GLN A 61 6.62 13.27 0.32
#